data_AF-A0A1G4JVW0-F1
#
_entry.id   AF-A0A1G4JVW0-F1
#
_cell.length_a   1.000
_cell.length_b   1.000
_cell.length_c   1.000
_cell.angle_alpha   90.00
_cell.angle_beta   90.00
_cell.angle_gamma   90.00
#
_symmetry.space_group_name_H-M   'P 1'
#
loop_
_entity.id
_entity.type
_entity.pdbx_description
1 polymer ?
#
loop_
_entity_poly.entity_id
_entity_poly.type
_entity_poly.pdbx_seq_one_letter_code
_entity_poly.pdbx_strand_id
1 'polypeptide(L)'
;MTSSRTPQISSKEQAKLLSRGEELTKQESSLKREYTTMLRKLASVTAVLQELEDDPRVAERVISEAALLKVPDLKPYSRLLDELDNKAPEDIEIPDFLQESYALYKSAPLLYKDL
;
A
#
# COMPACT_ATOMS: atom_id res chain seq x y z
N MET A 1 -47.48 -40.31 22.54
CA MET A 1 -46.53 -40.36 21.41
C MET A 1 -46.53 -39.02 20.72
N THR A 2 -45.57 -38.16 21.06
CA THR A 2 -45.42 -36.83 20.45
C THR A 2 -44.77 -37.00 19.08
N SER A 3 -45.59 -36.98 18.03
CA SER A 3 -45.13 -37.01 16.65
C SER A 3 -44.28 -35.76 16.38
N SER A 4 -42.98 -35.96 16.25
CA SER A 4 -42.02 -34.95 15.79
C SER A 4 -42.32 -34.64 14.33
N ARG A 5 -43.09 -33.58 14.09
CA ARG A 5 -43.34 -33.03 12.76
C ARG A 5 -42.04 -32.41 12.25
N THR A 6 -41.24 -33.19 11.53
CA THR A 6 -40.12 -32.68 10.75
C THR A 6 -40.67 -31.67 9.72
N PRO A 7 -40.06 -30.49 9.58
CA PRO A 7 -40.49 -29.53 8.57
C PRO A 7 -40.25 -30.14 7.18
N GLN A 8 -41.32 -30.38 6.45
CA GLN A 8 -41.28 -30.86 5.07
C GLN A 8 -40.87 -29.68 4.18
N ILE A 9 -39.56 -29.44 4.08
CA ILE A 9 -38.97 -28.41 3.22
C ILE A 9 -39.46 -28.67 1.80
N SER A 10 -40.08 -27.67 1.15
CA SER A 10 -40.60 -27.89 -0.20
C SER A 10 -39.45 -28.14 -1.17
N SER A 11 -39.64 -29.02 -2.16
CA SER A 11 -38.61 -29.31 -3.19
C SER A 11 -38.05 -28.04 -3.85
N LYS A 12 -38.87 -26.99 -3.99
CA LYS A 12 -38.43 -25.68 -4.50
C LYS A 12 -37.46 -24.96 -3.56
N GLU A 13 -37.64 -25.06 -2.25
CA GLU A 13 -36.70 -24.49 -1.26
C GLU A 13 -35.40 -25.27 -1.22
N GLN A 14 -35.45 -26.61 -1.34
CA GLN A 14 -34.25 -27.44 -1.46
C GLN A 14 -33.42 -27.06 -2.70
N ALA A 15 -34.05 -26.86 -3.85
CA ALA A 15 -33.37 -26.44 -5.07
C ALA A 15 -32.71 -25.04 -4.92
N LYS A 16 -33.37 -24.10 -4.25
CA LYS A 16 -32.81 -22.77 -3.96
C LYS A 16 -31.58 -22.86 -3.05
N LEU A 17 -31.65 -23.68 -1.99
CA LEU A 17 -30.53 -23.88 -1.07
C LEU A 17 -29.32 -24.51 -1.76
N LEU A 18 -29.55 -25.50 -2.63
CA LEU A 18 -28.48 -26.11 -3.43
C LEU A 18 -27.83 -25.10 -4.38
N SER A 19 -28.64 -24.34 -5.13
CA SER A 19 -28.12 -23.29 -6.03
C SER A 19 -27.30 -22.23 -5.29
N ARG A 20 -27.76 -21.82 -4.09
CA ARG A 20 -27.01 -20.87 -3.26
C ARG A 20 -25.71 -21.48 -2.73
N GLY A 21 -25.72 -22.76 -2.36
CA GLY A 21 -24.53 -23.50 -1.96
C GLY A 21 -23.47 -23.51 -3.06
N GLU A 22 -23.87 -23.86 -4.29
CA GLU A 22 -22.96 -23.86 -5.44
C GLU A 22 -22.38 -22.46 -5.75
N GLU A 23 -23.19 -21.41 -5.61
CA GLU A 23 -22.74 -20.03 -5.79
C GLU A 23 -21.70 -19.64 -4.73
N LEU A 24 -21.97 -19.95 -3.45
CA LEU A 24 -21.03 -19.69 -2.36
C LEU A 24 -19.71 -20.44 -2.55
N THR A 25 -19.75 -21.70 -3.00
CA THR A 25 -18.54 -22.46 -3.31
C THR A 25 -17.72 -21.81 -4.43
N LYS A 26 -18.38 -21.28 -5.47
CA LYS A 26 -17.69 -20.53 -6.55
C LYS A 26 -17.05 -19.25 -6.00
N GLN A 27 -17.77 -18.49 -5.19
CA GLN A 27 -17.25 -17.26 -4.57
C GLN A 27 -16.06 -17.54 -3.65
N GLU A 28 -16.13 -18.60 -2.83
CA GLU A 28 -15.02 -19.01 -1.97
C GLU A 28 -13.77 -19.34 -2.79
N SER A 29 -13.93 -20.04 -3.92
CA SER A 29 -12.81 -20.36 -4.81
C SER A 29 -12.17 -19.11 -5.45
N SER A 30 -12.98 -18.11 -5.82
CA SER A 30 -12.49 -16.83 -6.35
C SER A 30 -11.74 -16.05 -5.27
N LEU A 31 -12.34 -15.93 -4.08
CA LEU A 31 -11.77 -15.19 -2.97
C LEU A 31 -10.41 -15.76 -2.55
N LYS A 32 -10.27 -17.09 -2.49
CA LYS A 32 -8.97 -17.73 -2.22
C LYS A 32 -7.90 -17.34 -3.25
N ARG A 33 -8.25 -17.32 -4.55
CA ARG A 33 -7.32 -16.92 -5.62
C ARG A 33 -6.91 -15.44 -5.51
N GLU A 34 -7.89 -14.57 -5.26
CA GLU A 34 -7.66 -13.14 -5.07
C GLU A 34 -6.78 -12.87 -3.85
N TYR A 35 -7.07 -13.53 -2.72
CA TYR A 35 -6.28 -13.43 -1.50
C TYR A 35 -4.83 -13.88 -1.72
N THR A 36 -4.60 -15.04 -2.35
CA THR A 36 -3.24 -15.51 -2.66
C THR A 36 -2.51 -14.56 -3.62
N THR A 37 -3.23 -13.90 -4.52
CA THR A 37 -2.64 -12.90 -5.42
C THR A 37 -2.25 -11.64 -4.66
N MET A 38 -3.11 -11.15 -3.79
CA MET A 38 -2.82 -10.01 -2.92
C MET A 38 -1.62 -10.30 -2.02
N LEU A 39 -1.57 -11.49 -1.41
CA LEU A 39 -0.47 -11.89 -0.53
C LEU A 39 0.88 -11.90 -1.27
N ARG A 40 0.91 -12.39 -2.52
CA ARG A 40 2.11 -12.34 -3.37
C ARG A 40 2.52 -10.91 -3.73
N LYS A 41 1.55 -10.04 -4.03
CA LYS A 41 1.83 -8.62 -4.29
C LYS A 41 2.41 -7.93 -3.06
N LEU A 42 1.83 -8.16 -1.88
CA LEU A 42 2.33 -7.64 -0.62
C LEU A 42 3.76 -8.12 -0.36
N ALA A 43 4.02 -9.42 -0.47
CA ALA A 43 5.37 -9.97 -0.30
C ALA A 43 6.38 -9.34 -1.28
N SER A 44 5.99 -9.13 -2.54
CA SER A 44 6.84 -8.47 -3.54
C SER A 44 7.13 -7.01 -3.17
N VAL A 45 6.12 -6.26 -2.72
CA VAL A 45 6.30 -4.86 -2.28
C VAL A 45 7.20 -4.81 -1.05
N THR A 46 6.97 -5.68 -0.06
CA THR A 46 7.82 -5.76 1.14
C THR A 46 9.26 -6.09 0.79
N ALA A 47 9.51 -7.04 -0.12
CA ALA A 47 10.86 -7.38 -0.54
C ALA A 47 11.58 -6.19 -1.20
N VAL A 48 10.91 -5.46 -2.10
CA VAL A 48 11.48 -4.25 -2.73
C VAL A 48 11.74 -3.17 -1.68
N LEU A 49 10.84 -2.97 -0.72
CA LEU A 49 11.04 -1.98 0.34
C LEU A 49 12.21 -2.35 1.25
N GLN A 50 12.40 -3.64 1.56
CA GLN A 50 13.56 -4.11 2.32
C GLN A 50 14.86 -3.88 1.56
N GLU A 51 14.89 -4.17 0.25
CA GLU A 51 16.07 -3.89 -0.59
C GLU A 51 16.41 -2.39 -0.63
N LEU A 52 15.39 -1.51 -0.59
CA LEU A 52 15.59 -0.06 -0.55
C LEU A 52 16.04 0.44 0.84
N GLU A 53 15.57 -0.18 1.92
CA GLU A 53 15.98 0.16 3.29
C GLU A 53 17.45 -0.21 3.55
N ASP A 54 17.91 -1.33 2.96
CA ASP A 54 19.29 -1.81 3.07
C ASP A 54 20.27 -1.14 2.10
N ASP A 55 19.80 -0.28 1.18
CA ASP A 55 20.66 0.45 0.24
C ASP A 55 21.21 1.73 0.89
N PRO A 56 22.52 1.81 1.22
CA PRO A 56 23.11 2.99 1.82
C PRO A 56 23.00 4.24 0.93
N ARG A 57 22.77 4.08 -0.38
CA ARG A 57 22.55 5.18 -1.32
C ARG A 57 21.17 5.83 -1.17
N VAL A 58 20.20 5.14 -0.56
CA VAL A 58 18.88 5.75 -0.27
C VAL A 58 18.98 6.81 0.82
N ALA A 59 19.98 6.70 1.70
CA ALA A 59 20.32 7.75 2.66
C ALA A 59 21.03 8.95 2.01
N GLU A 60 21.75 8.73 0.90
CA GLU A 60 22.37 9.79 0.12
C GLU A 60 21.31 10.51 -0.72
N ARG A 61 20.82 11.65 -0.23
CA ARG A 61 19.91 12.55 -0.97
C ARG A 61 20.61 13.32 -2.09
N VAL A 62 21.51 12.66 -2.82
CA VAL A 62 22.41 13.29 -3.81
C VAL A 62 22.09 12.76 -5.22
N ILE A 63 22.01 13.67 -6.19
CA ILE A 63 21.86 13.29 -7.59
C ILE A 63 23.20 12.71 -8.08
N SER A 64 23.21 11.43 -8.47
CA SER A 64 24.44 10.75 -8.92
C SER A 64 25.15 11.52 -10.06
N GLU A 65 26.49 11.49 -10.06
CA GLU A 65 27.29 12.11 -11.12
C GLU A 65 26.95 11.54 -12.51
N ALA A 66 26.65 10.24 -12.59
CA ALA A 66 26.21 9.59 -13.82
C ALA A 66 24.89 10.20 -14.36
N ALA A 67 23.97 10.61 -13.48
CA ALA A 67 22.75 11.29 -13.88
C ALA A 67 23.02 12.74 -14.32
N LEU A 68 23.90 13.47 -13.63
CA LEU A 68 24.31 14.83 -13.99
C LEU A 68 25.05 14.89 -15.33
N LEU A 69 25.79 13.84 -15.68
CA LEU A 69 26.45 13.71 -16.99
C LEU A 69 25.44 13.49 -18.12
N LYS A 70 24.35 12.74 -17.86
CA LYS A 70 23.30 12.48 -18.85
C LYS A 70 22.33 13.66 -18.99
N VAL A 71 22.04 14.35 -17.89
CA VAL A 71 21.10 15.48 -17.85
C VAL A 71 21.76 16.63 -17.06
N PRO A 72 22.51 17.51 -17.75
CA PRO A 72 23.20 18.64 -17.12
C PRO A 72 22.26 19.63 -16.41
N ASP A 73 21.01 19.71 -16.86
CA ASP A 73 19.97 20.59 -16.30
C ASP A 73 19.59 20.21 -14.86
N LEU A 74 20.02 19.04 -14.37
CA LEU A 74 19.85 18.62 -12.98
C LEU A 74 20.87 19.25 -12.02
N LYS A 75 21.97 19.84 -12.52
CA LYS A 75 22.99 20.52 -11.71
C LYS A 75 22.45 21.61 -10.77
N PRO A 76 21.57 22.54 -11.20
CA PRO A 76 21.00 23.53 -10.28
C PRO A 76 20.21 22.89 -9.14
N TYR A 77 19.47 21.80 -9.41
CA TYR A 77 18.70 21.09 -8.39
C TYR A 77 19.59 20.37 -7.38
N SER A 78 20.72 19.80 -7.83
CA SER A 78 21.72 19.22 -6.92
C SER A 78 22.21 20.25 -5.91
N ARG A 79 22.49 21.49 -6.35
CA ARG A 79 22.93 22.56 -5.44
C ARG A 79 21.83 22.97 -4.45
N LEU A 80 20.58 23.00 -4.89
CA LEU A 80 19.44 23.30 -4.01
C LEU A 80 19.25 22.21 -2.95
N LEU A 81 19.48 20.94 -3.29
CA LEU A 81 19.46 19.83 -2.34
C LEU A 81 20.57 19.99 -1.30
N ASP A 82 21.80 20.31 -1.73
CA ASP A 82 22.91 20.59 -0.82
C ASP A 82 22.61 21.79 0.11
N GLU A 83 22.01 22.86 -0.43
CA GLU A 83 21.59 24.03 0.36
C GLU A 83 20.49 23.68 1.38
N LEU A 84 19.59 22.77 1.04
CA LEU A 84 18.50 22.34 1.92
C LEU A 84 19.02 21.41 3.02
N ASP A 85 19.91 20.48 2.71
CA ASP A 85 20.50 19.54 3.68
C ASP A 85 21.38 20.26 4.72
N ASN A 86 21.92 21.43 4.38
CA ASN A 86 22.68 22.28 5.31
C ASN A 86 21.79 23.21 6.17
N LYS A 87 20.48 23.24 5.96
CA LYS A 87 19.54 24.04 6.77
C LYS A 87 18.90 23.19 7.87
N ALA A 88 18.64 23.83 9.00
CA ALA A 88 17.85 23.19 10.05
C ALA A 88 16.38 23.08 9.59
N PRO A 89 15.66 22.00 9.94
CA PRO A 89 14.25 21.82 9.57
C PRO A 89 13.35 22.99 9.97
N GLU A 90 13.70 23.68 11.06
CA GLU A 90 12.97 24.82 11.61
C GLU A 90 13.07 26.08 10.72
N ASP A 91 14.10 26.16 9.88
CA ASP A 91 14.37 27.28 8.98
C ASP A 91 13.74 27.10 7.58
N ILE A 92 13.04 25.99 7.36
CA ILE A 92 12.40 25.67 6.07
C ILE A 92 10.98 26.25 6.06
N GLU A 93 10.81 27.37 5.36
CA GLU A 93 9.50 27.95 5.10
C GLU A 93 8.72 27.11 4.07
N ILE A 94 7.57 26.59 4.47
CA ILE A 94 6.69 25.81 3.59
C ILE A 94 5.74 26.78 2.88
N PRO A 95 5.73 26.82 1.54
CA PRO A 95 4.82 27.67 0.80
C PRO A 95 3.35 27.42 1.14
N ASP A 96 2.53 28.48 1.17
CA ASP A 96 1.12 28.40 1.58
C ASP A 96 0.33 27.33 0.81
N PHE A 97 0.59 27.20 -0.50
CA PHE A 97 -0.09 26.22 -1.35
C PHE A 97 0.27 24.75 -1.03
N LEU A 98 1.32 24.50 -0.25
CA LEU A 98 1.77 23.17 0.17
C LEU A 98 1.44 22.86 1.63
N GLN A 99 0.93 23.82 2.40
CA GLN A 99 0.65 23.65 3.83
C GLN A 99 -0.30 22.47 4.09
N GLU A 100 -1.35 22.32 3.29
CA GLU A 100 -2.32 21.23 3.44
C GLU A 100 -1.67 19.85 3.20
N SER A 101 -0.85 19.73 2.16
CA SER A 101 -0.14 18.49 1.83
C SER A 101 0.89 18.13 2.89
N TYR A 102 1.59 19.13 3.42
CA TYR A 102 2.55 18.92 4.51
C TYR A 102 1.86 18.53 5.82
N ALA A 103 0.73 19.16 6.16
CA ALA A 103 -0.06 18.78 7.33
C ALA A 103 -0.54 17.32 7.23
N LEU A 104 -1.00 16.91 6.05
CA LEU A 104 -1.37 15.52 5.76
C LEU A 104 -0.18 14.58 5.95
N TYR A 105 0.97 14.87 5.34
CA TYR A 105 2.20 14.09 5.50
C TYR A 105 2.58 13.93 6.98
N LYS A 106 2.58 15.02 7.75
CA LYS A 106 2.95 15.01 9.17
C LYS A 106 1.95 14.21 10.04
N SER A 107 0.68 14.21 9.65
CA SER A 107 -0.39 13.51 10.37
C SER A 107 -0.58 12.05 9.93
N ALA A 108 0.02 11.66 8.81
CA ALA A 108 -0.11 10.31 8.27
C ALA A 108 0.87 9.38 9.00
N PRO A 109 0.38 8.35 9.72
CA PRO A 109 1.25 7.30 10.23
C PRO A 109 1.83 6.55 9.03
N LEU A 110 3.11 6.77 8.77
CA LEU A 110 3.85 6.13 7.67
C LEU A 110 4.16 4.67 8.00
N LEU A 111 4.24 4.31 9.29
CA LEU A 111 4.47 2.96 9.76
C LEU A 111 3.29 2.41 10.56
N TYR A 112 3.11 1.09 10.50
CA TYR A 112 2.06 0.33 11.19
C TYR A 112 2.07 0.45 12.74
N LYS A 113 3.00 1.23 13.32
CA LYS A 113 3.15 1.44 14.77
C LYS A 113 3.46 2.89 15.18
N ASP A 114 3.29 3.86 14.30
CA ASP A 114 3.44 5.27 14.68
C ASP A 114 2.17 5.74 15.43
N LEU A 115 2.15 5.52 16.74
CA LEU A 115 1.26 6.12 17.73
C LEU A 115 2.09 6.56 18.95
#